data_AF-A0A1M5IKJ6-F1
#
_entry.id   AF-A0A1M5IKJ6-F1
#
_cell.length_a   1.000
_cell.length_b   1.000
_cell.length_c   1.000
_cell.angle_alpha   90.00
_cell.angle_beta   90.00
_cell.angle_gamma   90.00
#
_symmetry.space_group_name_H-M   'P 1'
#
loop_
_entity.id
_entity.type
_entity.pdbx_description
1 polymer ?
#
loop_
_entity_poly.entity_id
_entity_poly.type
_entity_poly.pdbx_seq_one_letter_code
_entity_poly.pdbx_strand_id
1 'polypeptide(L)'
;MYGLTKKEKLNFILEKVKEMEITAYDIAKNTTLTEAGVLRIINRTSKNPQENSLNAILLYLESKQTGKNYHTNTTQNNKQEEPHLDNFNKKESDLRELVECKHRSEKLIFEVIRLQNLLRKNNIEFENFFDLE
;
A
#
# COMPACT_ATOMS: atom_id res chain seq x y z
N MET A 1 -4.28 -1.06 -13.65
CA MET A 1 -4.02 -0.81 -12.22
C MET A 1 -3.61 -2.15 -11.61
N TYR A 2 -2.31 -2.27 -11.35
CA TYR A 2 -1.52 -3.47 -10.96
C TYR A 2 -1.89 -4.77 -11.69
N GLY A 3 -1.02 -5.23 -12.60
CA GLY A 3 -1.14 -6.53 -13.27
C GLY A 3 -0.93 -7.74 -12.34
N LEU A 4 -1.27 -7.59 -11.06
CA LEU A 4 -1.24 -8.61 -10.02
C LEU A 4 -2.50 -9.45 -10.07
N THR A 5 -2.35 -10.74 -9.81
CA THR A 5 -3.47 -11.64 -9.54
C THR A 5 -4.15 -11.26 -8.22
N LYS A 6 -5.41 -11.66 -8.10
CA LYS A 6 -6.22 -11.44 -6.89
C LYS A 6 -5.58 -11.94 -5.60
N LYS A 7 -4.90 -13.09 -5.68
CA LYS A 7 -4.18 -13.70 -4.56
C LYS A 7 -2.97 -12.86 -4.14
N GLU A 8 -2.21 -12.37 -5.12
CA GLU A 8 -1.05 -11.50 -4.86
C GLU A 8 -1.50 -10.17 -4.25
N LYS A 9 -2.59 -9.57 -4.74
CA LYS A 9 -3.16 -8.35 -4.16
C LYS A 9 -3.54 -8.56 -2.69
N LEU A 10 -4.21 -9.67 -2.37
CA LEU A 10 -4.58 -9.98 -1.00
C LEU A 10 -3.36 -10.14 -0.10
N ASN A 11 -2.37 -10.93 -0.52
CA ASN A 11 -1.15 -11.14 0.27
C ASN A 11 -0.42 -9.81 0.53
N PHE A 12 -0.27 -8.99 -0.51
CA PHE A 12 0.38 -7.68 -0.40
C PHE A 12 -0.36 -6.75 0.57
N ILE A 13 -1.69 -6.69 0.48
CA ILE A 13 -2.52 -5.89 1.41
C ILE A 13 -2.26 -6.35 2.85
N LEU A 14 -2.26 -7.65 3.10
CA LEU A 14 -2.06 -8.18 4.46
C LEU A 14 -0.68 -7.84 5.01
N GLU A 15 0.36 -7.93 4.19
CA GLU A 15 1.72 -7.56 4.58
C GLU A 15 1.82 -6.06 4.89
N LYS A 16 1.30 -5.19 4.02
CA LYS A 16 1.38 -3.74 4.20
C LYS A 16 0.52 -3.21 5.34
N VAL A 17 -0.66 -3.78 5.54
CA VAL A 17 -1.51 -3.46 6.70
C VAL A 17 -0.77 -3.78 8.00
N LYS A 18 -0.04 -4.89 8.06
CA LYS A 18 0.77 -5.27 9.21
C LYS A 18 2.02 -4.39 9.36
N GLU A 19 2.74 -4.10 8.28
CA GLU A 19 3.95 -3.26 8.29
C GLU A 19 3.67 -1.83 8.75
N MET A 20 2.52 -1.27 8.32
CA MET A 20 2.14 0.12 8.57
C MET A 20 1.25 0.29 9.81
N GLU A 21 0.97 -0.80 10.54
CA GLU A 21 0.05 -0.83 11.69
C GLU A 21 -1.33 -0.19 11.41
N ILE A 22 -1.83 -0.40 10.19
CA ILE A 22 -3.11 0.18 9.72
C ILE A 22 -4.27 -0.65 10.24
N THR A 23 -5.29 -0.01 10.79
CA THR A 23 -6.49 -0.70 11.27
C THR A 23 -7.55 -0.83 10.18
N ALA A 24 -8.50 -1.75 10.37
CA ALA A 24 -9.67 -1.86 9.49
C ALA A 24 -10.49 -0.54 9.46
N TYR A 25 -10.52 0.17 10.58
CA TYR A 25 -11.17 1.47 10.71
C TYR A 25 -10.49 2.54 9.83
N ASP A 26 -9.15 2.60 9.83
CA ASP A 26 -8.40 3.57 9.03
C ASP A 26 -8.68 3.42 7.53
N ILE A 27 -8.74 2.18 7.05
CA ILE A 27 -9.05 1.88 5.66
C ILE A 27 -10.51 2.21 5.36
N ALA A 28 -11.45 1.81 6.21
CA ALA A 28 -12.87 2.06 6.00
C ALA A 28 -13.22 3.56 5.99
N LYS A 29 -12.58 4.35 6.86
CA LYS A 29 -12.76 5.81 6.93
C LYS A 29 -12.28 6.53 5.67
N ASN A 30 -11.31 5.95 4.97
CA ASN A 30 -10.66 6.57 3.80
C ASN A 30 -11.00 5.87 2.47
N THR A 31 -11.92 4.89 2.48
CA THR A 31 -12.37 4.17 1.29
C THR A 31 -13.89 4.04 1.28
N THR A 32 -14.45 3.49 0.20
CA THR A 32 -15.89 3.19 0.11
C THR A 32 -16.27 1.86 0.75
N LEU A 33 -15.33 1.19 1.43
CA LEU A 33 -15.55 -0.12 2.04
C LEU A 33 -16.07 0.01 3.47
N THR A 34 -16.93 -0.93 3.87
CA THR A 34 -17.36 -1.02 5.26
C THR A 34 -16.25 -1.60 6.13
N GLU A 35 -16.14 -1.13 7.37
CA GLU A 35 -15.18 -1.65 8.34
C GLU A 35 -15.31 -3.16 8.53
N ALA A 36 -16.53 -3.68 8.66
CA ALA A 36 -16.78 -5.12 8.72
C ALA A 36 -16.37 -5.86 7.44
N GLY A 37 -16.44 -5.22 6.27
CA GLY A 37 -15.93 -5.76 5.00
C GLY A 37 -14.41 -5.84 4.99
N VAL A 38 -13.74 -4.76 5.39
CA VAL A 38 -12.28 -4.67 5.48
C VAL A 38 -11.73 -5.65 6.52
N LEU A 39 -12.34 -5.70 7.72
CA LEU A 39 -11.92 -6.59 8.79
C LEU A 39 -11.94 -8.05 8.36
N ARG A 40 -12.94 -8.46 7.57
CA ARG A 40 -13.01 -9.83 7.02
C ARG A 40 -11.89 -10.13 6.03
N ILE A 41 -11.40 -9.12 5.32
CA ILE A 41 -10.28 -9.25 4.39
C ILE A 41 -8.97 -9.36 5.18
N ILE A 42 -8.73 -8.45 6.12
CA ILE A 42 -7.50 -8.42 6.94
C ILE A 42 -7.37 -9.68 7.80
N ASN A 43 -8.47 -10.15 8.39
CA ASN A 43 -8.47 -11.36 9.22
C ASN A 43 -8.51 -12.65 8.41
N ARG A 44 -8.36 -12.61 7.08
CA ARG A 44 -8.44 -13.77 6.17
C ARG A 44 -9.74 -14.59 6.28
N THR A 45 -10.81 -14.05 6.86
CA THR A 45 -12.09 -14.76 6.99
C THR A 45 -12.88 -14.74 5.68
N SER A 46 -12.61 -13.78 4.80
CA SER A 46 -13.11 -13.78 3.42
C SER A 46 -12.23 -14.66 2.52
N LYS A 47 -12.78 -15.80 2.07
CA LYS A 47 -12.08 -16.74 1.17
C LYS A 47 -11.84 -16.19 -0.23
N ASN A 48 -12.65 -15.21 -0.67
CA ASN A 48 -12.57 -14.63 -2.01
C ASN A 48 -13.10 -13.18 -2.04
N PRO A 49 -12.35 -12.20 -1.51
CA PRO A 49 -12.75 -10.79 -1.49
C PRO A 49 -13.08 -10.26 -2.88
N GLN A 50 -13.90 -9.24 -3.06
CA GLN A 50 -14.15 -8.69 -4.41
C GLN A 50 -12.90 -7.96 -4.93
N GLU A 51 -12.65 -8.06 -6.24
CA GLU A 51 -11.48 -7.43 -6.90
C GLU A 51 -11.45 -5.91 -6.67
N ASN A 52 -12.63 -5.28 -6.76
CA ASN A 52 -12.80 -3.85 -6.51
C ASN A 52 -12.46 -3.47 -5.05
N SER A 53 -12.77 -4.34 -4.09
CA SER A 53 -12.40 -4.12 -2.70
C SER A 53 -10.89 -4.19 -2.50
N LEU A 54 -10.21 -5.17 -3.12
CA LEU A 54 -8.76 -5.25 -3.05
C LEU A 54 -8.09 -4.02 -3.71
N ASN A 55 -8.60 -3.57 -4.85
CA ASN A 55 -8.10 -2.37 -5.52
C ASN A 55 -8.30 -1.10 -4.70
N ALA A 56 -9.45 -0.95 -4.03
CA ALA A 56 -9.70 0.20 -3.15
C ALA A 56 -8.73 0.25 -1.96
N ILE A 57 -8.45 -0.91 -1.36
CA ILE A 57 -7.48 -1.01 -0.27
C ILE A 57 -6.06 -0.71 -0.78
N LEU A 58 -5.67 -1.24 -1.93
CA LEU A 58 -4.36 -0.95 -2.54
C LEU A 58 -4.18 0.54 -2.81
N LEU A 59 -5.20 1.20 -3.35
CA LEU A 59 -5.15 2.64 -3.60
C LEU A 59 -5.00 3.44 -2.30
N TYR A 60 -5.67 3.01 -1.23
CA TYR A 60 -5.50 3.62 0.08
C TYR A 60 -4.08 3.40 0.64
N LEU A 61 -3.53 2.19 0.51
CA LEU A 61 -2.16 1.92 0.96
C LEU A 61 -1.14 2.75 0.18
N GLU A 62 -1.32 2.87 -1.14
CA GLU A 62 -0.49 3.73 -1.99
C GLU A 62 -0.62 5.21 -1.60
N SER A 63 -1.84 5.69 -1.33
CA SER A 63 -2.08 7.08 -0.90
C SER A 63 -1.42 7.38 0.45
N LYS A 64 -1.52 6.45 1.39
CA LYS A 64 -0.91 6.54 2.72
C LYS A 64 0.62 6.52 2.64
N GLN A 65 1.18 5.72 1.73
CA GLN A 65 2.63 5.59 1.52
C GLN A 65 3.24 6.78 0.77
N THR A 66 2.51 7.37 -0.18
CA THR A 66 2.98 8.51 -0.99
C THR A 66 2.65 9.88 -0.40
N GLY A 67 1.83 9.93 0.66
CA GLY A 67 1.29 11.17 1.22
C GLY A 67 0.35 11.92 0.25
N LYS A 68 0.02 11.31 -0.90
CA LYS A 68 -0.88 11.89 -1.89
C LYS A 68 -2.28 11.40 -1.60
N ASN A 69 -3.17 12.32 -1.25
CA ASN A 69 -4.59 12.02 -1.10
C ASN A 69 -5.20 11.73 -2.48
N TYR A 70 -5.21 10.46 -2.90
CA TYR A 70 -6.09 10.00 -3.96
C TYR A 70 -7.51 9.92 -3.40
N HIS A 71 -8.10 11.08 -3.13
CA HIS A 71 -9.51 11.20 -2.77
C HIS A 71 -10.33 10.75 -3.97
N THR A 72 -10.77 9.49 -3.98
CA THR A 72 -11.97 9.10 -4.73
C THR A 72 -13.16 9.62 -3.95
N ASN A 73 -13.47 10.91 -4.14
CA ASN A 73 -14.63 11.55 -3.57
C ASN A 73 -15.91 10.84 -4.04
N THR A 74 -16.64 10.25 -3.10
CA THR A 74 -18.10 10.36 -3.03
C THR A 74 -18.53 10.11 -1.59
N THR A 75 -18.46 11.16 -0.76
CA THR A 75 -19.59 11.76 -0.02
C THR A 75 -18.99 12.72 1.03
N GLN A 76 -19.32 14.00 0.90
CA GLN A 76 -19.02 15.05 1.87
C GLN A 76 -19.64 14.71 3.24
N ASN A 77 -18.89 14.87 4.33
CA ASN A 77 -19.21 15.85 5.40
C ASN A 77 -18.30 15.70 6.64
N ASN A 78 -17.99 16.88 7.21
CA ASN A 78 -17.60 17.17 8.60
C ASN A 78 -16.11 17.33 8.94
N LYS A 79 -15.71 18.62 9.00
CA LYS A 79 -14.94 19.36 10.03
C LYS A 79 -14.05 18.56 11.01
N GLN A 80 -12.77 18.99 11.12
CA GLN A 80 -12.04 19.31 12.37
C GLN A 80 -10.58 19.67 12.00
N GLU A 81 -10.20 20.95 12.13
CA GLU A 81 -9.38 21.52 13.22
C GLU A 81 -7.91 21.01 13.24
N GLU A 82 -7.01 21.87 12.76
CA GLU A 82 -5.55 21.68 12.79
C GLU A 82 -4.99 22.04 14.19
N PRO A 83 -4.10 21.22 14.78
CA PRO A 83 -3.24 21.70 15.85
C PRO A 83 -1.92 22.25 15.28
N HIS A 84 -1.60 23.45 15.74
CA HIS A 84 -0.40 24.23 15.45
C HIS A 84 0.91 23.45 15.64
N LEU A 85 1.81 23.63 14.67
CA LEU A 85 3.14 23.05 14.59
C LEU A 85 4.17 24.14 14.96
N ASP A 86 4.95 23.97 16.03
CA ASP A 86 6.20 24.70 16.19
C ASP A 86 7.22 23.86 16.99
N ASN A 87 8.45 23.80 16.45
CA ASN A 87 9.70 23.21 16.97
C ASN A 87 10.09 21.76 16.58
N PHE A 88 10.42 21.46 15.31
CA PHE A 88 11.18 20.22 14.95
C PHE A 88 12.19 20.33 13.78
N ASN A 89 12.76 21.51 13.51
CA ASN A 89 13.50 21.77 12.26
C ASN A 89 14.88 21.10 12.02
N LYS A 90 15.32 20.11 12.83
CA LYS A 90 16.62 19.41 12.55
C LYS A 90 16.52 17.89 12.47
N LYS A 91 15.64 17.26 13.26
CA LYS A 91 15.38 15.81 13.19
C LYS A 91 14.55 15.43 11.96
N GLU A 92 13.75 16.36 11.46
CA GLU A 92 12.82 16.13 10.34
C GLU A 92 13.53 16.00 8.98
N SER A 93 14.71 16.61 8.83
CA SER A 93 15.56 16.50 7.64
C SER A 93 16.04 15.07 7.43
N ASP A 94 16.64 14.47 8.46
CA ASP A 94 17.19 13.11 8.41
C ASP A 94 16.09 12.05 8.24
N LEU A 95 14.93 12.28 8.86
CA LEU A 95 13.75 11.44 8.69
C LEU A 95 13.18 11.50 7.26
N ARG A 96 13.16 12.69 6.64
CA ARG A 96 12.71 12.85 5.25
C ARG A 96 13.65 12.16 4.27
N GLU A 97 14.97 12.31 4.44
CA GLU A 97 15.96 11.62 3.60
C GLU A 97 15.86 10.10 3.74
N LEU A 98 15.65 9.58 4.95
CA LEU A 98 15.46 8.15 5.19
C LEU A 98 14.19 7.61 4.51
N VAL A 99 13.07 8.36 4.60
CA VAL A 99 11.81 8.01 3.95
C VAL A 99 11.95 8.02 2.43
N GLU A 100 12.63 9.03 1.87
CA GLU A 100 12.94 9.08 0.44
C GLU A 100 13.81 7.91 0.00
N CYS A 101 14.82 7.55 0.80
CA CYS A 101 15.70 6.42 0.51
C CYS A 101 14.91 5.10 0.49
N LYS A 102 14.04 4.89 1.49
CA LYS A 102 13.12 3.73 1.53
C LYS A 102 12.22 3.70 0.29
N HIS A 103 11.64 4.83 -0.09
CA HIS A 103 10.78 4.93 -1.26
C HIS A 103 11.51 4.61 -2.58
N ARG A 104 12.75 5.08 -2.73
CA ARG A 104 13.61 4.76 -3.88
C ARG A 104 13.91 3.26 -3.93
N SER A 105 14.23 2.64 -2.79
CA SER A 105 14.47 1.20 -2.69
C SER A 105 13.23 0.38 -3.10
N GLU A 106 12.05 0.75 -2.63
CA GLU A 106 10.80 0.08 -2.98
C GLU A 106 10.48 0.19 -4.48
N LYS A 107 10.68 1.38 -5.07
CA LYS A 107 10.51 1.58 -6.51
C LYS A 107 11.46 0.70 -7.33
N LEU A 108 12.70 0.54 -6.88
CA LEU A 108 13.67 -0.35 -7.50
C LEU A 108 13.22 -1.81 -7.41
N ILE A 109 12.73 -2.25 -6.25
CA ILE A 109 12.18 -3.61 -6.07
C ILE A 109 11.04 -3.87 -7.07
N PHE A 110 10.11 -2.93 -7.23
CA PHE A 110 9.03 -3.06 -8.22
C PHE A 110 9.55 -3.21 -9.65
N GLU A 111 10.56 -2.42 -10.03
CA GLU A 111 11.10 -2.50 -11.38
C GLU A 111 11.86 -3.81 -11.61
N VAL A 112 12.58 -4.32 -10.62
CA VAL A 112 13.22 -5.65 -10.70
C VAL A 112 12.17 -6.74 -10.89
N ILE A 113 11.09 -6.74 -10.09
CA ILE A 113 10.00 -7.72 -10.24
C ILE A 113 9.37 -7.63 -11.64
N ARG A 114 9.16 -6.41 -12.15
CA ARG A 114 8.64 -6.19 -13.50
C ARG A 114 9.57 -6.79 -14.57
N LEU A 115 10.88 -6.57 -14.46
CA LEU A 115 11.88 -7.09 -15.39
C LEU A 115 11.96 -8.61 -15.32
N GLN A 116 11.98 -9.21 -14.13
CA GLN A 116 11.94 -10.65 -13.94
C GLN A 116 10.73 -11.29 -14.62
N ASN A 117 9.55 -10.66 -14.50
CA ASN A 117 8.34 -11.12 -15.20
C ASN A 117 8.46 -11.02 -16.72
N LEU A 118 9.11 -9.98 -17.25
CA LEU A 118 9.36 -9.86 -18.68
C LEU A 118 10.32 -10.94 -19.16
N LEU A 119 11.41 -11.19 -18.44
CA LEU A 119 12.37 -12.24 -18.77
C LEU A 119 11.69 -13.62 -18.79
N ARG A 120 10.91 -13.93 -17.75
CA ARG A 120 10.14 -15.18 -17.68
C ARG A 120 9.13 -15.34 -18.81
N LYS A 121 8.43 -14.27 -19.21
CA LYS A 121 7.51 -14.28 -20.36
C LYS A 121 8.22 -14.54 -21.69
N ASN A 122 9.50 -14.19 -21.78
CA ASN A 122 10.31 -14.40 -22.98
C ASN A 122 11.17 -15.68 -22.88
N ASN A 123 10.93 -16.56 -21.89
CA ASN A 123 11.73 -17.76 -21.62
C ASN A 123 13.23 -17.49 -21.48
N ILE A 124 13.59 -16.32 -20.94
CA ILE A 124 14.98 -15.97 -20.64
C ILE A 124 15.28 -16.41 -19.21
N GLU A 125 16.26 -17.28 -19.04
CA GLU A 125 16.76 -17.70 -17.72
C GLU A 125 17.50 -16.54 -17.03
N PHE A 126 17.29 -16.39 -15.73
CA PHE A 126 17.99 -15.42 -14.90
C PHE A 126 18.11 -15.94 -13.46
N GLU A 127 19.17 -15.57 -12.77
CA GLU A 127 19.34 -15.85 -11.35
C GLU A 127 18.44 -14.91 -10.53
N ASN A 128 17.63 -15.48 -9.64
CA ASN A 128 16.76 -14.71 -8.77
C ASN A 128 17.55 -14.19 -7.57
N PHE A 129 18.00 -12.93 -7.65
CA PHE A 129 18.79 -12.28 -6.62
C PHE A 129 18.10 -12.14 -5.24
N PHE A 130 16.79 -12.40 -5.15
CA PHE A 130 16.04 -12.33 -3.89
C PHE A 130 15.89 -13.68 -3.17
N ASP A 131 16.40 -14.79 -3.74
CA ASP A 131 16.35 -16.13 -3.13
C ASP A 131 17.66 -16.50 -2.39
N LEU A 132 18.61 -15.57 -2.24
CA LEU A 132 19.84 -15.76 -1.46
C LEU A 132 19.58 -15.33 -0.01
N GLU A 133 19.48 -16.33 0.88
CA GLU A 133 19.33 -16.21 2.35
C GLU A 133 20.33 -15.25 3.02
#